data_AF-A0A3Q8SAH7-F1
#
_entry.id   AF-A0A3Q8SAH7-F1
#
_cell.length_a   1.000
_cell.length_b   1.000
_cell.length_c   1.000
_cell.angle_alpha   90.00
_cell.angle_beta   90.00
_cell.angle_gamma   90.00
#
_symmetry.space_group_name_H-M   'P 1'
#
loop_
_entity.id
_entity.type
_entity.pdbx_description
1 polymer ?
#
loop_
_entity_poly.entity_id
_entity_poly.type
_entity_poly.pdbx_seq_one_letter_code
_entity_poly.pdbx_strand_id
1 'polypeptide(L)' 'MILVVKNHVTDLKNKSIEKIIEEADPNAIWITTDRATYDSILIGDHVKIKDIGTVLQSYPGQTKGKVTKME' A
#
# COMPACT_ATOMS: atom_id res chain seq x y z
N MET A 1 0.22 -1.98 9.14
CA MET A 1 0.52 -2.34 7.74
C MET A 1 -0.26 -1.41 6.84
N ILE A 2 0.23 -1.11 5.64
CA ILE A 2 -0.38 -0.18 4.70
C ILE A 2 -0.61 -0.90 3.37
N LEU A 3 -1.78 -0.74 2.75
CA LEU A 3 -2.02 -1.19 1.37
C LEU A 3 -1.52 -0.11 0.42
N VAL A 4 -0.59 -0.46 -0.47
CA VAL A 4 -0.15 0.43 -1.53
C VAL A 4 -0.62 -0.13 -2.87
N VAL A 5 -1.25 0.72 -3.67
CA VAL A 5 -1.70 0.41 -5.02
C VAL A 5 -0.94 1.28 -6.02
N LYS A 6 -0.42 0.69 -7.10
CA LYS A 6 0.31 1.42 -8.13
C LYS A 6 -0.62 2.08 -9.16
N ASN A 7 -1.82 1.54 -9.34
CA ASN A 7 -2.80 2.04 -10.30
C ASN A 7 -3.72 3.08 -9.64
N HIS A 8 -4.23 4.01 -10.45
CA HIS A 8 -5.21 4.98 -9.99
C HIS A 8 -6.55 4.29 -9.73
N VAL A 9 -6.83 4.03 -8.46
CA VAL A 9 -8.14 3.56 -7.99
C VAL A 9 -8.96 4.80 -7.63
N THR A 10 -10.06 5.04 -8.34
CA THR A 10 -10.98 6.13 -8.02
C THR A 10 -11.71 5.84 -6.72
N ASP A 11 -11.91 6.88 -5.90
CA ASP A 11 -12.75 6.82 -4.71
C ASP A 11 -12.29 5.79 -3.65
N LEU A 12 -10.98 5.79 -3.36
CA LEU A 12 -10.37 4.94 -2.33
C LEU A 12 -11.04 5.04 -0.96
N LYS A 13 -11.64 6.20 -0.62
CA LYS A 13 -12.21 6.46 0.71
C LYS A 13 -13.58 5.81 0.90
N ASN A 14 -14.36 5.61 -0.17
CA ASN A 14 -15.71 5.01 -0.08
C ASN A 14 -15.75 3.53 -0.49
N LYS A 15 -14.62 2.93 -0.87
CA LYS A 15 -14.54 1.52 -1.26
C LYS A 15 -14.10 0.61 -0.11
N SER A 16 -14.58 -0.64 -0.13
CA SER A 16 -14.02 -1.68 0.74
C SER A 16 -12.61 -2.05 0.30
N ILE A 17 -11.81 -2.55 1.24
CA ILE A 17 -10.44 -3.01 0.96
C ILE A 17 -10.44 -4.11 -0.10
N GLU A 18 -11.40 -5.04 -0.05
CA GLU A 18 -11.53 -6.11 -1.04
C GLU A 18 -11.75 -5.56 -2.45
N LYS A 19 -12.60 -4.54 -2.60
CA LYS A 19 -12.87 -3.93 -3.91
C LYS A 19 -11.67 -3.16 -4.43
N ILE A 20 -10.94 -2.48 -3.55
CA ILE A 20 -9.67 -1.81 -3.91
C ILE A 20 -8.65 -2.82 -4.41
N ILE A 21 -8.52 -3.96 -3.73
CA ILE A 21 -7.60 -5.04 -4.13
C ILE A 21 -7.99 -5.62 -5.49
N GLU A 22 -9.28 -5.93 -5.70
CA GLU A 22 -9.79 -6.48 -6.96
C GLU A 22 -9.50 -5.55 -8.15
N GLU A 23 -9.72 -4.24 -7.99
CA GLU A 23 -9.46 -3.26 -9.06
C GLU A 23 -7.97 -2.95 -9.26
N ALA A 24 -7.18 -3.09 -8.21
CA ALA A 24 -5.75 -2.81 -8.26
C ALA A 24 -4.92 -4.03 -8.67
N ASP A 25 -5.48 -5.24 -8.73
CA ASP A 25 -4.75 -6.46 -9.07
C ASP A 25 -4.07 -6.39 -10.45
N PRO A 26 -2.82 -6.88 -10.61
CA PRO A 26 -1.89 -7.43 -9.61
C PRO A 26 -1.01 -6.38 -8.92
N ASN A 27 -1.38 -5.11 -9.03
CA ASN A 27 -0.61 -3.93 -8.63
C ASN A 27 -0.91 -3.45 -7.21
N ALA A 28 -1.37 -4.34 -6.33
CA ALA A 28 -1.60 -4.08 -4.91
C ALA A 28 -0.60 -4.87 -4.05
N ILE A 29 -0.02 -4.23 -3.04
CA ILE A 29 0.92 -4.86 -2.11
C ILE A 29 0.70 -4.35 -0.67
N TRP A 30 0.72 -5.26 0.30
CA TRP A 30 0.76 -4.90 1.71
C TRP A 30 2.19 -4.65 2.15
N ILE A 31 2.40 -3.52 2.83
CA ILE A 31 3.70 -3.13 3.33
C ILE A 31 3.66 -3.04 4.85
N THR A 32 4.53 -3.81 5.48
CA THR A 32 4.85 -3.63 6.90
C THR A 32 5.93 -2.57 7.01
N THR A 33 5.63 -1.52 7.75
CA THR A 33 6.52 -0.38 8.02
C THR A 33 6.49 -0.04 9.51
N ASP A 34 7.30 0.91 9.95
CA ASP A 34 7.34 1.31 11.36
C ASP A 34 6.07 2.07 11.78
N ARG A 35 5.83 2.14 13.09
CA ARG A 35 4.62 2.73 13.66
C ARG A 35 4.49 4.24 13.35
N ALA A 36 5.60 4.99 13.41
CA ALA A 36 5.56 6.42 13.16
C ALA A 36 5.15 6.72 11.72
N THR A 37 5.70 5.97 10.76
CA THR A 37 5.31 6.05 9.35
C THR A 37 3.84 5.68 9.15
N TYR A 38 3.36 4.59 9.78
CA TYR A 38 1.96 4.17 9.71
C TYR A 38 1.00 5.27 10.20
N ASP A 39 1.30 5.88 11.35
CA ASP A 39 0.46 6.92 11.96
C ASP A 39 0.45 8.22 11.13
N SER A 40 1.46 8.45 10.28
CA SER A 40 1.61 9.66 9.47
C SER A 40 0.92 9.61 8.09
N ILE A 41 0.57 8.42 7.60
CA ILE A 41 0.05 8.21 6.25
C ILE A 41 -1.49 8.19 6.28
N LEU A 42 -2.09 8.96 5.38
CA LEU A 42 -3.54 9.01 5.19
C LEU A 42 -3.96 8.29 3.91
N ILE A 43 -5.22 7.84 3.86
CA ILE A 43 -5.80 7.25 2.66
C ILE A 43 -5.78 8.28 1.53
N GLY A 44 -5.15 7.89 0.41
CA GLY A 44 -4.99 8.72 -0.79
C GLY A 44 -3.62 9.42 -0.88
N ASP A 45 -2.78 9.33 0.16
CA ASP A 45 -1.42 9.83 0.07
C ASP A 45 -0.62 9.04 -0.98
N HIS A 46 0.17 9.75 -1.78
CA HIS A 46 1.18 9.13 -2.61
C HIS A 46 2.41 8.83 -1.76
N VAL A 47 2.98 7.64 -1.96
CA VAL A 47 4.10 7.16 -1.16
C VAL A 47 5.21 6.60 -2.04
N LYS A 48 6.44 6.81 -1.61
CA LYS A 48 7.62 6.14 -2.15
C LYS A 48 8.00 5.00 -1.21
N ILE A 49 8.28 3.85 -1.79
CA ILE A 49 8.73 2.67 -1.04
C ILE A 49 10.23 2.48 -1.32
N LYS A 50 11.01 2.27 -0.26
CA LYS A 50 12.45 1.97 -0.31
C LYS A 50 12.78 0.78 0.58
N ASP A 51 13.99 0.23 0.42
CA ASP A 51 14.52 -0.88 1.22
C ASP A 51 13.52 -2.05 1.30
N ILE A 52 12.98 -2.43 0.14
CA ILE A 52 11.97 -3.49 0.02
C ILE A 52 12.66 -4.82 0.33
N GLY A 53 12.16 -5.53 1.34
CA GLY A 53 12.55 -6.90 1.63
C GLY A 53 11.94 -7.90 0.65
N THR A 54 12.13 -9.19 0.89
CA THR A 54 11.53 -10.25 0.08
C THR A 54 10.00 -10.07 -0.02
N VAL A 55 9.49 -10.01 -1.25
CA VAL A 55 8.05 -9.98 -1.50
C VAL A 55 7.51 -11.40 -1.39
N LEU A 56 6.63 -11.63 -0.43
CA LEU A 56 5.91 -12.88 -0.25
C LEU A 56 4.80 -12.96 -1.31
N GLN A 57 4.82 -14.02 -2.11
CA GLN A 57 3.78 -14.31 -3.09
C GLN A 57 2.50 -14.74 -2.36
N SER A 58 1.57 -13.80 -2.24
CA SER A 58 0.23 -13.96 -1.69
C SER A 58 -0.72 -13.01 -2.44
N TYR A 59 -2.01 -13.01 -2.10
CA TYR A 59 -3.00 -12.19 -2.78
C TYR A 59 -3.68 -11.21 -1.79
N PRO A 60 -3.31 -9.90 -1.80
CA PRO A 60 -2.21 -9.25 -2.53
C PRO A 60 -0.82 -9.66 -2.00
N GLY A 61 0.22 -9.35 -2.77
CA GLY A 61 1.60 -9.57 -2.31
C GLY A 61 1.90 -8.85 -1.01
N GLN A 62 2.90 -9.31 -0.25
CA GLN A 62 3.25 -8.69 1.03
C GLN A 62 4.76 -8.50 1.15
N THR A 63 5.20 -7.38 1.73
CA THR A 63 6.62 -7.14 1.99
C THR A 63 6.83 -6.28 3.25
N LYS A 64 8.09 -6.18 3.68
CA LYS A 64 8.55 -5.17 4.63
C LYS A 64 9.31 -4.09 3.87
N GLY A 65 9.14 -2.83 4.25
CA GLY A 65 9.84 -1.74 3.59
C GLY A 65 9.71 -0.42 4.33
N LYS A 66 10.59 0.52 3.97
CA LYS A 66 10.47 1.92 4.40
C LYS A 66 9.52 2.63 3.46
N VAL A 67 8.49 3.22 4.02
CA VAL A 67 7.52 4.04 3.27
C VAL A 67 7.80 5.50 3.59
N THR A 68 7.80 6.35 2.58
CA THR A 68 7.97 7.80 2.74
C THR A 68 6.86 8.47 1.98
N LYS A 69 6.10 9.33 2.66
CA LYS A 69 5.08 10.17 2.03
C LYS A 69 5.72 11.08 0.99
N MET A 70 5.08 11.22 -0.16
CA MET A 70 5.43 12.18 -1.19
C MET A 70 4.57 13.43 -1.01
N GLU A 71 5.18 14.60 -1.22
CA GLU A 71 4.48 15.88 -1.29
C GLU A 71 3.67 16.01 -2.58
#